data_AF-A0A9D6M8D0-F1
#
_entry.id   AF-A0A9D6M8D0-F1
#
_cell.length_a   1.000
_cell.length_b   1.000
_cell.length_c   1.000
_cell.angle_alpha   90.00
_cell.angle_beta   90.00
_cell.angle_gamma   90.00
#
_symmetry.space_group_name_H-M   'P 1'
#
loop_
_entity.id
_entity.type
_entity.pdbx_description
1 polymer ?
#
loop_
_entity_poly.entity_id
_entity_poly.type
_entity_poly.pdbx_seq_one_letter_code
_entity_poly.pdbx_strand_id
1 'polypeptide(L)'
;MTGEFQILLDQAPPITRDPRLRVEYGESVEADDLDKLKTRLTRRIRDVLVFTPDIELVPSGTLPRTERKARRLFRLYKGENP
;
A
#
# COMPACT_ATOMS: atom_id res chain seq x y z
N MET A 1 -0.28 8.28 -10.27
CA MET A 1 0.25 7.39 -9.21
C MET A 1 1.73 7.22 -9.48
N THR A 2 2.60 7.33 -8.47
CA THR A 2 4.06 7.29 -8.65
C THR A 2 4.61 5.86 -8.79
N GLY A 3 3.81 4.86 -8.43
CA GLY A 3 4.18 3.43 -8.46
C GLY A 3 4.84 2.94 -7.17
N GLU A 4 5.05 3.82 -6.19
CA GLU A 4 5.62 3.48 -4.88
C GLU A 4 4.54 3.00 -3.90
N PHE A 5 4.84 1.88 -3.23
CA PHE A 5 3.96 1.27 -2.24
C PHE A 5 4.69 0.37 -1.24
N GLN A 6 4.09 0.17 -0.08
CA GLN A 6 4.53 -0.75 0.97
C GLN A 6 3.36 -1.64 1.41
N ILE A 7 3.65 -2.91 1.67
CA ILE A 7 2.78 -3.90 2.28
C ILE A 7 3.30 -4.12 3.70
N LEU A 8 2.42 -3.91 4.67
CA LEU A 8 2.73 -4.01 6.09
C LEU A 8 1.96 -5.20 6.69
N LEU A 9 2.69 -6.20 7.16
CA LEU A 9 2.11 -7.37 7.83
C LEU A 9 2.36 -7.27 9.33
N ASP A 10 1.28 -7.09 10.08
CA ASP A 10 1.27 -6.99 11.55
C ASP A 10 1.13 -8.35 12.25
N GLN A 11 0.76 -9.41 11.52
CA GLN A 11 0.65 -10.77 12.02
C GLN A 11 1.37 -11.79 11.13
N ALA A 12 1.79 -12.90 11.75
CA ALA A 12 2.30 -14.05 11.02
C ALA A 12 1.15 -14.80 10.29
N PRO A 13 1.45 -15.53 9.20
CA PRO A 13 0.45 -16.38 8.55
C PRO A 13 -0.17 -17.42 9.51
N PRO A 14 -1.46 -17.78 9.35
CA PRO A 14 -2.37 -17.33 8.29
C PRO A 14 -2.85 -15.88 8.47
N ILE A 15 -2.92 -15.12 7.38
CA ILE A 15 -3.41 -13.75 7.39
C ILE A 15 -4.94 -13.78 7.42
N THR A 16 -5.53 -13.36 8.53
CA THR A 16 -6.98 -13.42 8.79
C THR A 16 -7.68 -12.07 8.67
N ARG A 17 -6.92 -11.00 8.42
CA ARG A 17 -7.38 -9.62 8.31
C ARG A 17 -6.91 -9.01 6.99
N ASP A 18 -7.57 -7.95 6.57
CA ASP A 18 -7.20 -7.20 5.37
C ASP A 18 -5.75 -6.68 5.49
N PRO A 19 -4.83 -7.08 4.60
CA PRO A 19 -3.44 -6.62 4.65
C PRO A 19 -3.34 -5.11 4.44
N ARG A 20 -2.52 -4.45 5.26
CA ARG A 20 -2.34 -2.99 5.17
C ARG A 20 -1.36 -2.63 4.05
N LEU A 21 -1.79 -1.73 3.17
CA LEU A 21 -1.00 -1.20 2.06
C LEU A 21 -0.89 0.32 2.18
N ARG A 22 0.33 0.85 2.13
CA ARG A 22 0.58 2.30 1.95
C ARG A 22 0.94 2.53 0.49
N VAL A 23 0.26 3.46 -0.18
CA VAL A 23 0.43 3.70 -1.62
C VAL A 23 0.52 5.19 -1.88
N GLU A 24 1.53 5.61 -2.64
CA GLU A 24 1.65 7.01 -3.04
C GLU A 24 0.65 7.38 -4.13
N TYR A 25 -0.12 8.45 -3.90
CA TYR A 25 -0.90 9.08 -4.96
C TYR A 25 -0.02 10.09 -5.73
N GLY A 26 -0.36 10.34 -6.99
CA GLY A 26 0.40 11.28 -7.82
C GLY A 26 0.10 12.73 -7.45
N GLU A 27 1.05 13.63 -7.68
CA GLU A 27 0.92 15.06 -7.35
C GLU A 27 -0.27 15.75 -8.02
N SER A 28 -0.74 15.22 -9.16
CA SER A 28 -1.91 15.73 -9.88
C SER A 28 -3.25 15.16 -9.41
N VAL A 29 -3.29 14.41 -8.29
CA VAL A 29 -4.53 13.88 -7.73
C VAL A 29 -5.04 14.87 -6.68
N GLU A 30 -6.20 15.45 -6.96
CA GLU A 30 -6.91 16.33 -6.04
C GLU A 30 -7.43 15.56 -4.81
N ALA A 31 -7.55 16.26 -3.68
CA ALA A 31 -8.03 15.68 -2.43
C ALA A 31 -9.42 15.02 -2.59
N ASP A 32 -10.31 15.65 -3.35
CA ASP A 32 -11.68 15.17 -3.61
C ASP A 32 -11.73 13.87 -4.43
N ASP A 33 -10.62 13.50 -5.10
CA ASP A 33 -10.52 12.28 -5.90
C ASP A 33 -9.82 11.12 -5.17
N LEU A 34 -9.31 11.33 -3.96
CA LEU A 34 -8.61 10.30 -3.18
C LEU A 34 -9.51 9.11 -2.87
N ASP A 35 -10.77 9.34 -2.50
CA ASP A 35 -11.72 8.25 -2.20
C ASP A 35 -12.05 7.42 -3.44
N LYS A 36 -12.20 8.06 -4.60
CA LYS A 36 -12.40 7.38 -5.88
C LYS A 36 -11.17 6.56 -6.26
N LEU A 37 -9.98 7.11 -6.04
CA LEU A 37 -8.71 6.42 -6.27
C LEU A 37 -8.57 5.20 -5.36
N LYS A 38 -8.84 5.34 -4.06
CA LYS A 38 -8.82 4.24 -3.08
C LYS A 38 -9.79 3.14 -3.49
N THR A 39 -11.03 3.49 -3.82
CA THR A 39 -12.06 2.54 -4.26
C THR A 39 -11.63 1.76 -5.51
N ARG A 40 -11.10 2.45 -6.53
CA ARG A 40 -10.60 1.83 -7.75
C ARG A 40 -9.43 0.89 -7.48
N LEU A 41 -8.51 1.27 -6.59
CA LEU A 41 -7.35 0.46 -6.25
C LEU A 41 -7.74 -0.80 -5.47
N THR A 42 -8.62 -0.66 -4.46
CA THR A 42 -9.20 -1.79 -3.72
C THR A 42 -9.89 -2.77 -4.65
N ARG A 43 -10.73 -2.27 -5.57
CA ARG A 43 -11.41 -3.12 -6.56
C ARG A 43 -10.42 -3.85 -7.45
N ARG A 44 -9.43 -3.15 -8.00
CA ARG A 44 -8.43 -3.76 -8.89
C ARG A 44 -7.61 -4.84 -8.18
N ILE A 45 -7.22 -4.61 -6.93
CA ILE A 45 -6.48 -5.61 -6.13
C ILE A 45 -7.37 -6.83 -5.87
N ARG A 46 -8.63 -6.62 -5.48
CA ARG A 46 -9.58 -7.71 -5.27
C ARG A 46 -9.81 -8.53 -6.54
N ASP A 47 -9.96 -7.87 -7.69
CA ASP A 47 -10.22 -8.53 -8.97
C ASP A 47 -9.03 -9.37 -9.45
N VAL A 48 -7.79 -8.97 -9.13
CA VAL A 48 -6.56 -9.65 -9.60
C VAL A 48 -6.02 -10.66 -8.58
N LEU A 49 -6.02 -10.30 -7.30
CA LEU A 49 -5.35 -11.04 -6.22
C LEU A 49 -6.33 -11.72 -5.26
N VAL A 50 -7.64 -11.49 -5.43
CA VAL A 50 -8.71 -12.18 -4.69
C VAL A 50 -8.63 -11.96 -3.17
N PHE A 51 -8.15 -10.78 -2.73
CA PHE A 51 -8.22 -10.35 -1.34
C PHE A 51 -8.58 -8.85 -1.24
N THR A 52 -9.07 -8.44 -0.07
CA THR A 52 -9.36 -7.03 0.24
C THR A 52 -8.17 -6.40 0.97
N PRO A 53 -7.52 -5.37 0.41
CA PRO A 53 -6.49 -4.61 1.12
C PRO A 53 -7.09 -3.47 1.97
N ASP A 54 -6.45 -3.16 3.09
CA ASP A 54 -6.65 -1.89 3.81
C ASP A 54 -5.65 -0.85 3.28
N ILE A 55 -6.14 0.06 2.43
CA ILE A 55 -5.29 1.02 1.70
C ILE A 55 -5.22 2.36 2.41
N GLU A 56 -4.00 2.79 2.71
CA GLU A 56 -3.63 4.15 3.10
C GLU A 56 -2.99 4.86 1.91
N LEU A 57 -3.64 5.92 1.42
CA LEU A 57 -3.07 6.78 0.38
C LEU A 57 -2.19 7.85 1.05
N VAL A 58 -0.94 7.98 0.58
CA VAL A 58 0.02 8.96 1.09
C VAL A 58 0.52 9.88 -0.03
N PRO A 59 0.94 11.12 0.26
CA PRO A 59 1.47 12.02 -0.77
C PRO A 59 2.70 11.44 -1.49
N SER A 60 2.90 11.86 -2.74
CA SER A 60 4.12 11.57 -3.53
C SER A 60 5.40 11.90 -2.74
N GLY A 61 6.38 11.00 -2.75
CA GLY A 61 7.67 11.18 -2.07
C GLY A 61 7.65 10.94 -0.56
N THR A 62 6.54 10.47 0.01
CA THR A 62 6.43 10.15 1.45
C THR A 62 7.12 8.83 1.79
N LEU A 63 7.12 7.87 0.87
CA LEU A 63 7.71 6.55 1.12
C LEU A 63 9.24 6.59 0.90
N PRO A 64 10.04 5.96 1.77
CA PRO A 64 11.49 5.94 1.61
C PRO A 64 11.93 5.33 0.28
N ARG A 65 12.72 6.06 -0.49
CA ARG A 65 13.33 5.55 -1.72
C ARG A 65 14.65 4.86 -1.38
N THR A 66 14.87 3.69 -1.96
CA THR A 66 16.12 2.94 -1.81
C THR A 66 16.91 3.02 -3.10
N GLU A 67 18.22 3.28 -3.04
CA GLU A 67 19.12 3.24 -4.21
C GLU A 67 19.28 1.82 -4.79
N ARG A 68 18.89 0.80 -4.03
CA ARG A 68 18.91 -0.62 -4.41
C ARG A 68 17.49 -1.12 -4.74
N LYS A 69 17.34 -2.44 -4.92
CA LYS A 69 16.05 -3.09 -5.16
C LYS A 69 15.02 -2.66 -4.11
N ALA A 70 13.93 -2.06 -4.59
CA ALA A 70 12.84 -1.59 -3.74
C ALA A 70 12.29 -2.73 -2.88
N ARG A 71 12.35 -2.53 -1.56
CA ARG A 71 11.71 -3.43 -0.58
C ARG A 71 10.30 -2.92 -0.33
N ARG A 72 9.31 -3.75 -0.68
CA ARG A 72 7.89 -3.40 -0.56
C ARG A 72 7.13 -4.20 0.48
N LEU A 73 7.75 -5.21 1.09
CA LEU A 73 7.13 -6.03 2.13
C LEU A 73 7.88 -5.85 3.45
N PHE A 74 7.13 -5.48 4.48
CA PHE A 74 7.62 -5.32 5.84
C PHE A 74 6.79 -6.17 6.79
N ARG A 75 7.44 -7.17 7.38
CA ARG A 75 6.87 -8.06 8.41
C ARG A 75 7.06 -7.40 9.76
N LEU A 76 6.13 -6.51 10.11
CA LEU A 76 6.14 -5.80 11.39
C LEU A 76 6.14 -6.78 12.57
N TYR A 77 5.46 -7.92 12.44
CA TYR A 77 5.48 -9.01 13.43
C TYR A 77 6.87 -9.64 13.67
N LYS A 78 7.86 -9.35 12.80
CA LYS A 78 9.27 -9.73 12.97
C LYS A 78 10.16 -8.55 13.38
N GLY A 79 9.59 -7.39 13.67
CA GLY A 79 10.35 -6.17 13.96
C GLY A 79 10.97 -5.50 12.73
N GLU A 80 10.46 -5.79 11.53
CA GLU A 80 10.91 -5.11 10.31
C GLU A 80 10.30 -3.72 10.20
N ASN A 81 11.11 -2.70 9.89
CA ASN A 81 10.64 -1.32 9.76
C ASN A 81 10.60 -0.85 8.29
N PRO A 82 9.51 -0.16 7.88
CA PRO A 82 9.36 0.47 6.56
C PRO A 82 10.24 1.69 6.30
#